data_AF-A0A940BTA6-F1
#
_entry.id   AF-A0A940BTA6-F1
#
_cell.length_a   1.000
_cell.length_b   1.000
_cell.length_c   1.000
_cell.angle_alpha   90.00
_cell.angle_beta   90.00
_cell.angle_gamma   90.00
#
_symmetry.space_group_name_H-M   'P 1'
#
loop_
_entity.id
_entity.type
_entity.pdbx_description
1 polymer ?
#
loop_
_entity_poly.entity_id
_entity_poly.type
_entity_poly.pdbx_seq_one_letter_code
_entity_poly.pdbx_strand_id
1 'polypeptide(L)'
;MKNSWKRTAAFAVSLMMAAGTVAASTGAVISIPAITAYAEEEAEFNWNTLCEELSAAEDGAVVSLVHDVTATGGLSIPAGKNVVLDLSGNTLNANGRTIGVSGTLTIIDSSEAKTGKIQTQGATIINVSGGTLNINGGTYNGSTRDQAVFGFNGSISVINFNDGEINTSGSNAFSLRGNTGDLNLNGGVINCTSGSTDPYTSSCVLTGSGYKGKITLNGTECNTDNGSGIYNQGSNNVTIELIKGSITTGENGYAIYAKGATEVIVSGDPVLNTKMNIITASFPAIAPTYEASGRIAYYVNSEGEKFSDKNLTQPLAEDTEIPQLRITQQLTSDGTRMILRVRIPREEGTTANDYTALINDESTAIDWTNPDCGVINISSPAKNMGDSSDLQIKKGDKPLLTGEDRLCSVSKYLYAVINNDEYSVYRSTARAMLRYGAAAQVYFGYKDDSLVNMGDTEASLKTVDSIPAVDCKTFTAKELNDALSLEFSSYKGMNMNFAADNSFYMAFAVKNGADAVTALEEIEAKLSSNDFTAAYTAENDGRYIMVKVADIPLLKLNDTIFTAGGINISAMQYLAKAEGLGDSDKALRDLCKSLYGFYIEAKKFHETGK
;
A
#
# COMPACT_ATOMS: atom_id res chain seq x y z
N MET A 1 -6.69 -62.78 -14.56
CA MET A 1 -5.39 -63.43 -14.84
C MET A 1 -5.05 -63.18 -16.30
N LYS A 2 -3.91 -62.52 -16.57
CA LYS A 2 -3.21 -62.31 -17.85
C LYS A 2 -3.98 -61.44 -18.88
N ASN A 3 -3.51 -60.27 -19.32
CA ASN A 3 -2.20 -59.99 -19.90
C ASN A 3 -1.67 -58.59 -19.51
N SER A 4 -0.54 -58.55 -18.79
CA SER A 4 0.33 -57.39 -18.72
C SER A 4 1.12 -57.29 -20.02
N TRP A 5 0.90 -56.26 -20.84
CA TRP A 5 1.73 -56.00 -22.01
C TRP A 5 2.97 -55.22 -21.56
N LYS A 6 4.03 -55.97 -21.25
CA LYS A 6 5.39 -55.43 -21.14
C LYS A 6 5.84 -54.99 -22.53
N ARG A 7 5.93 -53.68 -22.79
CA ARG A 7 6.78 -53.18 -23.87
C ARG A 7 8.16 -52.84 -23.30
N THR A 8 9.03 -53.82 -23.40
CA THR A 8 10.48 -53.71 -23.22
C THR A 8 11.02 -52.67 -24.19
N ALA A 9 11.84 -51.75 -23.69
CA ALA A 9 12.56 -50.76 -24.49
C ALA A 9 13.30 -51.42 -25.66
N ALA A 10 12.89 -51.10 -26.89
CA ALA A 10 13.68 -51.38 -28.08
C ALA A 10 14.72 -50.25 -28.22
N PHE A 11 15.90 -50.48 -27.64
CA PHE A 11 17.11 -49.77 -28.04
C PHE A 11 17.27 -49.96 -29.55
N ALA A 12 17.26 -48.86 -30.31
CA ALA A 12 17.58 -48.87 -31.73
C ALA A 12 19.05 -49.30 -31.90
N VAL A 13 19.27 -50.59 -32.17
CA VAL A 13 20.52 -51.04 -32.80
C VAL A 13 20.34 -50.79 -34.29
N SER A 14 20.99 -49.73 -34.77
CA SER A 14 21.22 -49.51 -36.19
C SER A 14 21.87 -50.74 -36.81
N LEU A 15 21.15 -51.46 -37.66
CA LEU A 15 21.75 -52.40 -38.60
C LEU A 15 21.38 -51.97 -40.02
N MET A 16 22.34 -51.26 -40.63
CA MET A 16 22.45 -51.07 -42.07
C MET A 16 22.05 -52.36 -42.81
N MET A 17 20.98 -52.30 -43.61
CA MET A 17 20.86 -53.22 -44.74
C MET A 17 21.84 -52.76 -45.81
N ALA A 18 23.08 -53.26 -45.74
CA ALA A 18 23.94 -53.33 -46.90
C ALA A 18 23.40 -54.45 -47.80
N ALA A 19 22.96 -54.06 -49.00
CA ALA A 19 22.69 -54.98 -50.09
C ALA A 19 23.90 -55.90 -50.29
N GLY A 20 23.70 -57.20 -50.15
CA GLY A 20 24.75 -58.19 -50.29
C GLY A 20 24.14 -59.56 -50.58
N THR A 21 23.97 -59.85 -51.86
CA THR A 21 23.75 -61.20 -52.37
C THR A 21 24.84 -62.14 -51.86
N VAL A 22 24.47 -63.22 -51.21
CA VAL A 22 25.35 -64.39 -51.03
C VAL A 22 24.57 -65.63 -51.43
N ALA A 23 24.92 -66.16 -52.60
CA ALA A 23 24.57 -67.51 -52.98
C ALA A 23 25.48 -68.48 -52.20
N ALA A 24 24.88 -69.47 -51.53
CA ALA A 24 25.58 -70.68 -51.13
C ALA A 24 24.68 -71.90 -51.35
N SER A 25 25.20 -72.73 -52.23
CA SER A 25 24.93 -74.12 -52.55
C SER A 25 24.38 -75.02 -51.45
N THR A 26 23.53 -75.93 -51.92
CA THR A 26 23.30 -77.31 -51.46
C THR A 26 22.58 -77.54 -50.13
N GLY A 27 21.27 -77.83 -50.27
CA GLY A 27 20.76 -79.15 -49.87
C GLY A 27 20.12 -79.29 -48.49
N ALA A 28 18.94 -78.70 -48.29
CA ALA A 28 17.81 -79.29 -47.55
C ALA A 28 16.59 -78.37 -47.68
N VAL A 29 15.62 -78.74 -48.52
CA VAL A 29 14.31 -78.07 -48.56
C VAL A 29 13.49 -78.61 -47.40
N ILE A 30 13.51 -77.91 -46.27
CA ILE A 30 12.46 -78.06 -45.27
C ILE A 30 11.34 -77.10 -45.70
N SER A 31 10.23 -77.67 -46.16
CA SER A 31 8.99 -76.92 -46.33
C SER A 31 8.52 -76.48 -44.94
N ILE A 32 8.72 -75.22 -44.62
CA ILE A 32 8.07 -74.54 -43.50
C ILE A 32 6.73 -74.04 -44.06
N PRO A 33 5.57 -74.42 -43.49
CA PRO A 33 4.30 -73.87 -43.94
C PRO A 33 4.35 -72.34 -43.80
N ALA A 34 3.80 -71.64 -44.79
CA ALA A 34 3.68 -70.18 -44.77
C ALA A 34 3.03 -69.76 -43.44
N ILE A 35 3.80 -69.06 -42.60
CA ILE A 35 3.24 -68.34 -41.48
C ILE A 35 2.32 -67.30 -42.13
N THR A 36 1.02 -67.55 -42.02
CA THR A 36 0.02 -66.53 -42.28
C THR A 36 0.30 -65.45 -41.25
N ALA A 37 0.96 -64.37 -41.69
CA ALA A 37 1.05 -63.15 -40.92
C ALA A 37 -0.39 -62.72 -40.68
N TYR A 38 -0.90 -62.99 -39.48
CA TYR A 38 -2.01 -62.22 -38.95
C TYR A 38 -1.46 -60.81 -38.87
N ALA A 39 -1.87 -59.96 -39.81
CA ALA A 39 -1.83 -58.53 -39.57
C ALA A 39 -2.68 -58.35 -38.31
N GLU A 40 -2.03 -58.12 -37.17
CA GLU A 40 -2.71 -57.50 -36.04
C GLU A 40 -3.20 -56.17 -36.61
N GLU A 41 -4.51 -56.08 -36.78
CA GLU A 41 -5.19 -54.82 -37.02
C GLU A 41 -4.84 -53.96 -35.82
N GLU A 42 -3.81 -53.11 -35.95
CA GLU A 42 -3.45 -52.17 -34.90
C GLU A 42 -4.71 -51.36 -34.62
N ALA A 43 -5.28 -51.56 -33.43
CA ALA A 43 -6.47 -50.84 -33.03
C ALA A 43 -6.18 -49.35 -33.22
N GLU A 44 -6.99 -48.71 -34.07
CA GLU A 44 -6.82 -47.30 -34.41
C GLU A 44 -6.79 -46.48 -33.11
N PHE A 45 -5.67 -45.82 -32.83
CA PHE A 45 -5.50 -45.01 -31.63
C PHE A 45 -6.46 -43.82 -31.67
N ASN A 46 -7.60 -43.90 -31.01
CA ASN A 46 -8.65 -42.89 -31.03
C ASN A 46 -8.97 -42.39 -29.62
N TRP A 47 -10.01 -41.57 -29.47
CA TRP A 47 -10.39 -41.03 -28.16
C TRP A 47 -10.61 -42.09 -27.08
N ASN A 48 -11.19 -43.24 -27.43
CA ASN A 48 -11.48 -44.30 -26.46
C ASN A 48 -10.19 -44.97 -25.99
N THR A 49 -9.28 -45.29 -26.92
CA THR A 49 -7.99 -45.90 -26.55
C THR A 49 -7.13 -44.93 -25.76
N LEU A 50 -7.14 -43.63 -26.09
CA LEU A 50 -6.48 -42.59 -25.28
C LEU A 50 -7.03 -42.57 -23.83
N CYS A 51 -8.36 -42.63 -23.67
CA CYS A 51 -8.97 -42.69 -22.34
C CYS A 51 -8.59 -43.96 -21.57
N GLU A 52 -8.55 -45.10 -22.25
CA GLU A 52 -8.15 -46.38 -21.67
C GLU A 52 -6.68 -46.37 -21.25
N GLU A 53 -5.78 -45.87 -22.09
CA GLU A 53 -4.35 -45.76 -21.77
C GLU A 53 -4.09 -44.83 -20.59
N LEU A 54 -4.74 -43.66 -20.54
CA LEU A 54 -4.64 -42.74 -19.40
C LEU A 54 -5.24 -43.34 -18.11
N SER A 55 -6.28 -44.17 -18.21
CA SER A 55 -6.89 -44.83 -17.06
C SER A 55 -6.06 -46.01 -16.53
N ALA A 56 -5.47 -46.78 -17.45
CA ALA A 56 -4.66 -47.95 -17.17
C ALA A 56 -3.21 -47.61 -16.82
N ALA A 57 -2.75 -46.39 -17.14
CA ALA A 57 -1.43 -45.88 -16.85
C ALA A 57 -1.03 -46.14 -15.38
N GLU A 58 0.20 -46.65 -15.23
CA GLU A 58 0.90 -46.67 -13.95
C GLU A 58 1.19 -45.23 -13.50
N ASP A 59 1.40 -45.05 -12.20
CA ASP A 59 1.63 -43.73 -11.64
C ASP A 59 2.90 -43.09 -12.22
N GLY A 60 2.76 -41.88 -12.76
CA GLY A 60 3.82 -41.14 -13.46
C GLY A 60 4.10 -41.58 -14.90
N ALA A 61 3.32 -42.51 -15.46
CA ALA A 61 3.52 -42.96 -16.84
C ALA A 61 3.18 -41.87 -17.88
N VAL A 62 3.86 -41.93 -19.02
CA VAL A 62 3.66 -41.04 -20.17
C VAL A 62 2.81 -41.74 -21.22
N VAL A 63 1.74 -41.08 -21.63
CA VAL A 63 0.84 -41.48 -22.73
C VAL A 63 0.99 -40.44 -23.84
N SER A 64 1.49 -40.85 -25.01
CA SER A 64 1.77 -39.96 -26.14
C SER A 64 0.70 -40.07 -27.23
N LEU A 65 0.29 -38.94 -27.80
CA LEU A 65 -0.51 -38.93 -29.02
C LEU A 65 0.35 -39.37 -30.20
N VAL A 66 -0.15 -40.32 -30.98
CA VAL A 66 0.52 -40.79 -32.20
C VAL A 66 -0.03 -40.16 -33.49
N HIS A 67 -1.20 -39.52 -33.42
CA HIS A 67 -1.82 -38.71 -34.47
C HIS A 67 -2.88 -37.78 -33.86
N ASP A 68 -3.54 -36.95 -34.68
CA ASP A 68 -4.62 -36.06 -34.24
C ASP A 68 -5.83 -36.84 -33.70
N VAL A 69 -6.27 -36.54 -32.48
CA VAL A 69 -7.41 -37.22 -31.83
C VAL A 69 -8.58 -36.25 -31.66
N THR A 70 -9.81 -36.73 -31.89
CA THR A 70 -11.03 -35.95 -31.65
C THR A 70 -11.85 -36.57 -30.53
N ALA A 71 -12.16 -35.77 -29.50
CA ALA A 71 -12.93 -36.20 -28.35
C ALA A 71 -14.38 -36.51 -28.70
N THR A 72 -14.84 -37.70 -28.30
CA THR A 72 -16.24 -38.14 -28.46
C THR A 72 -17.00 -38.18 -27.13
N GLY A 73 -16.30 -38.05 -25.99
CA GLY A 73 -16.84 -38.03 -24.63
C GLY A 73 -16.00 -37.17 -23.68
N GLY A 74 -16.37 -37.12 -22.40
CA GLY A 74 -15.53 -36.51 -21.36
C GLY A 74 -14.43 -37.46 -20.90
N LEU A 75 -13.30 -36.91 -20.46
CA LEU A 75 -12.18 -37.65 -19.86
C LEU A 75 -12.03 -37.21 -18.41
N SER A 76 -11.74 -38.15 -17.51
CA SER A 76 -11.47 -37.82 -16.10
C SER A 76 -10.19 -38.48 -15.61
N ILE A 77 -9.32 -37.68 -15.01
CA ILE A 77 -8.15 -38.15 -14.25
C ILE A 77 -8.57 -38.22 -12.79
N PRO A 78 -8.81 -39.42 -12.23
CA PRO A 78 -9.38 -39.57 -10.89
C PRO A 78 -8.37 -39.22 -9.80
N ALA A 79 -8.87 -38.93 -8.60
CA ALA A 79 -8.03 -38.63 -7.44
C ALA A 79 -7.01 -39.75 -7.15
N GLY A 80 -5.78 -39.37 -6.80
CA GLY A 80 -4.69 -40.29 -6.51
C GLY A 80 -4.01 -40.92 -7.74
N LYS A 81 -4.42 -40.55 -8.97
CA LYS A 81 -3.69 -40.89 -10.20
C LYS A 81 -2.76 -39.76 -10.61
N ASN A 82 -1.53 -40.07 -11.00
CA ASN A 82 -0.61 -39.14 -11.66
C ASN A 82 -0.26 -39.66 -13.05
N VAL A 83 -0.50 -38.87 -14.09
CA VAL A 83 -0.23 -39.25 -15.49
C VAL A 83 0.31 -38.08 -16.31
N VAL A 84 1.09 -38.39 -17.34
CA VAL A 84 1.59 -37.41 -18.31
C VAL A 84 0.95 -37.66 -19.67
N LEU A 85 0.32 -36.64 -20.25
CA LEU A 85 -0.13 -36.60 -21.63
C LEU A 85 0.90 -35.87 -22.48
N ASP A 86 1.49 -36.55 -23.44
CA ASP A 86 2.41 -35.96 -24.40
C ASP A 86 1.69 -35.75 -25.74
N LEU A 87 1.62 -34.50 -26.19
CA LEU A 87 0.99 -34.14 -27.46
C LEU A 87 1.83 -34.59 -28.66
N SER A 88 3.15 -34.74 -28.50
CA SER A 88 4.08 -35.22 -29.53
C SER A 88 3.87 -34.57 -30.91
N GLY A 89 3.54 -33.28 -30.96
CA GLY A 89 3.30 -32.52 -32.19
C GLY A 89 1.90 -32.62 -32.79
N ASN A 90 1.01 -33.42 -32.19
CA ASN A 90 -0.36 -33.70 -32.67
C ASN A 90 -1.43 -32.84 -31.99
N THR A 91 -2.61 -32.79 -32.58
CA THR A 91 -3.78 -32.03 -32.10
C THR A 91 -4.79 -32.91 -31.38
N LEU A 92 -5.15 -32.55 -30.16
CA LEU A 92 -6.34 -33.04 -29.48
C LEU A 92 -7.51 -32.04 -29.64
N ASN A 93 -8.52 -32.45 -30.42
CA ASN A 93 -9.75 -31.69 -30.61
C ASN A 93 -10.76 -32.05 -29.52
N ALA A 94 -10.91 -31.18 -28.52
CA ALA A 94 -11.81 -31.43 -27.39
C ALA A 94 -13.30 -31.29 -27.74
N ASN A 95 -13.66 -30.61 -28.84
CA ASN A 95 -15.02 -30.56 -29.41
C ASN A 95 -16.14 -30.30 -28.38
N GLY A 96 -15.98 -29.28 -27.54
CA GLY A 96 -16.97 -28.94 -26.51
C GLY A 96 -16.99 -29.91 -25.31
N ARG A 97 -16.04 -30.84 -25.22
CA ARG A 97 -15.88 -31.78 -24.10
C ARG A 97 -14.77 -31.29 -23.17
N THR A 98 -14.96 -31.53 -21.88
CA THR A 98 -14.03 -31.10 -20.84
C THR A 98 -13.23 -32.29 -20.31
N ILE A 99 -11.93 -32.09 -20.13
CA ILE A 99 -11.06 -33.00 -19.38
C ILE A 99 -11.15 -32.61 -17.89
N GLY A 100 -11.67 -33.51 -17.06
CA GLY A 100 -11.78 -33.32 -15.61
C GLY A 100 -10.54 -33.83 -14.89
N VAL A 101 -9.93 -33.03 -14.03
CA VAL A 101 -8.71 -33.40 -13.30
C VAL A 101 -8.96 -33.37 -11.79
N SER A 102 -9.05 -34.54 -11.18
CA SER A 102 -9.09 -34.72 -9.72
C SER A 102 -7.83 -35.38 -9.16
N GLY A 103 -7.01 -36.01 -10.02
CA GLY A 103 -5.65 -36.46 -9.72
C GLY A 103 -4.60 -35.44 -10.14
N THR A 104 -3.48 -35.90 -10.68
CA THR A 104 -2.42 -35.09 -11.27
C THR A 104 -2.31 -35.39 -12.77
N LEU A 105 -2.44 -34.34 -13.59
CA LEU A 105 -2.23 -34.41 -15.04
C LEU A 105 -1.08 -33.48 -15.40
N THR A 106 -0.07 -34.00 -16.09
CA THR A 106 0.98 -33.18 -16.72
C THR A 106 0.84 -33.23 -18.22
N ILE A 107 0.88 -32.08 -18.90
CA ILE A 107 0.84 -32.00 -20.36
C ILE A 107 2.19 -31.49 -20.86
N ILE A 108 2.76 -32.21 -21.82
CA ILE A 108 4.00 -31.83 -22.52
C ILE A 108 3.76 -31.89 -24.03
N ASP A 109 4.65 -31.26 -24.78
CA ASP A 109 4.84 -31.59 -26.19
C ASP A 109 6.32 -31.93 -26.40
N SER A 110 6.60 -33.22 -26.55
CA SER A 110 7.96 -33.72 -26.76
C SER A 110 8.47 -33.51 -28.18
N SER A 111 7.62 -33.12 -29.14
CA SER A 111 8.05 -32.90 -30.52
C SER A 111 9.13 -31.83 -30.62
N GLU A 112 10.01 -31.96 -31.61
CA GLU A 112 11.04 -30.95 -31.87
C GLU A 112 10.43 -29.62 -32.30
N ALA A 113 9.34 -29.66 -33.08
CA ALA A 113 8.68 -28.50 -33.64
C ALA A 113 7.75 -27.77 -32.65
N LYS A 114 7.43 -28.38 -31.51
CA LYS A 114 6.51 -27.84 -30.49
C LYS A 114 5.12 -27.46 -31.04
N THR A 115 4.60 -28.25 -31.98
CA THR A 115 3.33 -27.98 -32.68
C THR A 115 2.10 -28.63 -32.06
N GLY A 116 2.29 -29.41 -31.00
CA GLY A 116 1.25 -30.13 -30.29
C GLY A 116 0.22 -29.18 -29.71
N LYS A 117 -1.05 -29.52 -29.86
CA LYS A 117 -2.14 -28.57 -29.61
C LYS A 117 -3.35 -29.21 -28.96
N ILE A 118 -4.05 -28.48 -28.10
CA ILE A 118 -5.40 -28.81 -27.65
C ILE A 118 -6.34 -27.67 -28.03
N GLN A 119 -7.45 -27.98 -28.67
CA GLN A 119 -8.40 -26.93 -29.10
C GLN A 119 -9.85 -27.32 -28.91
N THR A 120 -10.69 -26.30 -28.71
CA THR A 120 -12.13 -26.47 -28.54
C THR A 120 -12.91 -25.29 -29.11
N GLN A 121 -14.16 -25.55 -29.46
CA GLN A 121 -15.18 -24.53 -29.73
C GLN A 121 -16.34 -24.79 -28.75
N GLY A 122 -16.63 -23.86 -27.85
CA GLY A 122 -17.85 -23.92 -27.02
C GLY A 122 -17.79 -24.76 -25.74
N ALA A 123 -16.60 -25.05 -25.19
CA ALA A 123 -16.44 -25.54 -23.80
C ALA A 123 -15.12 -25.08 -23.17
N THR A 124 -15.01 -25.22 -21.85
CA THR A 124 -13.71 -25.24 -21.16
C THR A 124 -12.95 -26.52 -21.49
N ILE A 125 -11.69 -26.40 -21.90
CA ILE A 125 -10.85 -27.55 -22.31
C ILE A 125 -10.56 -28.44 -21.10
N ILE A 126 -10.02 -27.86 -20.02
CA ILE A 126 -9.66 -28.61 -18.82
C ILE A 126 -10.25 -27.96 -17.59
N ASN A 127 -10.87 -28.76 -16.73
CA ASN A 127 -11.46 -28.34 -15.47
C ASN A 127 -10.83 -29.12 -14.31
N VAL A 128 -10.20 -28.41 -13.38
CA VAL A 128 -9.52 -29.01 -12.23
C VAL A 128 -10.45 -29.00 -11.03
N SER A 129 -10.64 -30.18 -10.44
CA SER A 129 -11.59 -30.47 -9.37
C SER A 129 -10.92 -31.27 -8.26
N GLY A 130 -10.16 -30.58 -7.40
CA GLY A 130 -9.43 -31.21 -6.30
C GLY A 130 -8.09 -31.86 -6.69
N GLY A 131 -7.58 -31.55 -7.88
CA GLY A 131 -6.37 -32.12 -8.46
C GLY A 131 -5.29 -31.09 -8.79
N THR A 132 -4.24 -31.53 -9.49
CA THR A 132 -3.14 -30.69 -9.98
C THR A 132 -3.00 -30.83 -11.50
N LEU A 133 -2.94 -29.71 -12.20
CA LEU A 133 -2.62 -29.66 -13.63
C LEU A 133 -1.27 -28.98 -13.82
N ASN A 134 -0.34 -29.65 -14.50
CA ASN A 134 0.93 -29.07 -14.92
C ASN A 134 0.96 -28.95 -16.44
N ILE A 135 1.28 -27.77 -16.95
CA ILE A 135 1.39 -27.49 -18.38
C ILE A 135 2.84 -27.08 -18.65
N ASN A 136 3.55 -27.93 -19.37
CA ASN A 136 4.99 -27.79 -19.66
C ASN A 136 5.24 -27.65 -21.16
N GLY A 137 4.23 -27.24 -21.93
CA GLY A 137 4.32 -27.07 -23.38
C GLY A 137 2.97 -27.26 -24.10
N GLY A 138 3.02 -27.05 -25.41
CA GLY A 138 1.87 -27.14 -26.32
C GLY A 138 1.10 -25.83 -26.47
N THR A 139 0.21 -25.80 -27.47
CA THR A 139 -0.67 -24.68 -27.78
C THR A 139 -2.11 -24.98 -27.38
N TYR A 140 -2.81 -24.03 -26.78
CA TYR A 140 -4.19 -24.20 -26.29
C TYR A 140 -5.10 -23.13 -26.88
N ASN A 141 -6.06 -23.54 -27.72
CA ASN A 141 -6.95 -22.61 -28.42
C ASN A 141 -8.40 -22.74 -27.93
N GLY A 142 -8.95 -21.65 -27.39
CA GLY A 142 -10.36 -21.52 -27.02
C GLY A 142 -11.03 -20.36 -27.77
N SER A 143 -12.26 -20.54 -28.25
CA SER A 143 -12.86 -19.56 -29.18
C SER A 143 -14.35 -19.28 -28.96
N THR A 144 -14.81 -19.07 -27.72
CA THR A 144 -16.23 -18.77 -27.46
C THR A 144 -16.48 -17.88 -26.26
N ARG A 145 -17.43 -16.94 -26.42
CA ARG A 145 -17.92 -16.03 -25.38
C ARG A 145 -18.21 -16.79 -24.08
N ASP A 146 -17.63 -16.31 -22.98
CA ASP A 146 -17.91 -16.71 -21.59
C ASP A 146 -17.30 -18.03 -21.06
N GLN A 147 -16.47 -18.75 -21.82
CA GLN A 147 -15.87 -20.01 -21.35
C GLN A 147 -14.34 -20.02 -21.42
N ALA A 148 -13.70 -20.26 -20.29
CA ALA A 148 -12.24 -20.23 -20.21
C ALA A 148 -11.60 -21.50 -20.77
N VAL A 149 -10.35 -21.42 -21.20
CA VAL A 149 -9.57 -22.60 -21.62
C VAL A 149 -9.35 -23.55 -20.45
N PHE A 150 -9.04 -22.99 -19.27
CA PHE A 150 -8.84 -23.70 -18.02
C PHE A 150 -9.78 -23.18 -16.93
N GLY A 151 -10.35 -24.09 -16.14
CA GLY A 151 -11.26 -23.75 -15.06
C GLY A 151 -10.96 -24.48 -13.75
N PHE A 152 -11.41 -23.90 -12.64
CA PHE A 152 -11.58 -24.61 -11.37
C PHE A 152 -13.05 -25.01 -11.16
N ASN A 153 -13.27 -26.20 -10.61
CA ASN A 153 -14.59 -26.66 -10.15
C ASN A 153 -14.46 -27.63 -8.97
N GLY A 154 -14.65 -27.20 -7.72
CA GLY A 154 -14.65 -28.06 -6.53
C GLY A 154 -13.55 -27.76 -5.50
N SER A 155 -12.98 -28.82 -4.90
CA SER A 155 -12.03 -28.74 -3.77
C SER A 155 -10.69 -28.07 -4.15
N ILE A 156 -9.75 -27.96 -3.19
CA ILE A 156 -8.42 -27.36 -3.35
C ILE A 156 -7.74 -27.84 -4.65
N SER A 157 -7.55 -26.93 -5.61
CA SER A 157 -7.03 -27.24 -6.95
C SER A 157 -5.76 -26.47 -7.23
N VAL A 158 -4.82 -27.03 -8.02
CA VAL A 158 -3.59 -26.33 -8.42
C VAL A 158 -3.42 -26.41 -9.94
N ILE A 159 -3.10 -25.28 -10.57
CA ILE A 159 -2.65 -25.23 -11.97
C ILE A 159 -1.27 -24.59 -12.01
N ASN A 160 -0.31 -25.29 -12.63
CA ASN A 160 1.03 -24.79 -12.91
C ASN A 160 1.19 -24.65 -14.43
N PHE A 161 1.23 -23.43 -14.93
CA PHE A 161 1.54 -23.09 -16.31
C PHE A 161 3.02 -22.73 -16.41
N ASN A 162 3.86 -23.71 -16.77
CA ASN A 162 5.31 -23.58 -16.78
C ASN A 162 5.86 -23.19 -18.15
N ASP A 163 5.21 -23.62 -19.23
CA ASP A 163 5.56 -23.27 -20.59
C ASP A 163 4.39 -23.56 -21.55
N GLY A 164 4.41 -22.99 -22.75
CA GLY A 164 3.39 -23.16 -23.78
C GLY A 164 2.71 -21.85 -24.20
N GLU A 165 1.69 -21.98 -25.04
CA GLU A 165 0.95 -20.83 -25.58
C GLU A 165 -0.56 -21.02 -25.44
N ILE A 166 -1.25 -20.03 -24.85
CA ILE A 166 -2.72 -20.02 -24.75
C ILE A 166 -3.26 -18.90 -25.62
N ASN A 167 -4.14 -19.23 -26.56
CA ASN A 167 -4.79 -18.27 -27.44
C ASN A 167 -6.31 -18.32 -27.26
N THR A 168 -6.91 -17.19 -26.88
CA THR A 168 -8.36 -17.06 -26.71
C THR A 168 -8.98 -15.98 -27.58
N SER A 169 -10.22 -16.23 -28.01
CA SER A 169 -11.06 -15.24 -28.70
C SER A 169 -12.45 -15.18 -28.09
N GLY A 170 -12.80 -13.99 -27.56
CA GLY A 170 -14.01 -13.72 -26.80
C GLY A 170 -14.05 -14.38 -25.43
N SER A 171 -12.94 -14.90 -24.90
CA SER A 171 -12.94 -15.67 -23.66
C SER A 171 -11.69 -15.49 -22.81
N ASN A 172 -11.75 -15.93 -21.56
CA ASN A 172 -10.62 -15.89 -20.62
C ASN A 172 -9.68 -17.08 -20.82
N ALA A 173 -8.39 -16.95 -20.57
CA ALA A 173 -7.51 -18.14 -20.54
C ALA A 173 -7.80 -19.00 -19.31
N PHE A 174 -7.84 -18.38 -18.13
CA PHE A 174 -8.19 -19.02 -16.87
C PHE A 174 -9.47 -18.43 -16.27
N SER A 175 -10.38 -19.29 -15.79
CA SER A 175 -11.56 -18.87 -15.00
C SER A 175 -11.61 -19.62 -13.68
N LEU A 176 -11.25 -18.93 -12.60
CA LEU A 176 -11.22 -19.44 -11.23
C LEU A 176 -12.53 -19.03 -10.55
N ARG A 177 -13.43 -19.97 -10.24
CA ARG A 177 -14.76 -19.68 -9.66
C ARG A 177 -15.07 -20.61 -8.50
N GLY A 178 -15.74 -20.11 -7.45
CA GLY A 178 -16.42 -20.93 -6.42
C GLY A 178 -15.55 -21.80 -5.49
N ASN A 179 -14.20 -21.70 -5.54
CA ASN A 179 -13.30 -22.72 -4.99
C ASN A 179 -12.08 -22.15 -4.27
N THR A 180 -11.34 -23.02 -3.56
CA THR A 180 -9.99 -22.73 -3.06
C THR A 180 -8.94 -23.32 -4.00
N GLY A 181 -7.82 -22.65 -4.28
CA GLY A 181 -6.76 -23.22 -5.12
C GLY A 181 -5.71 -22.21 -5.59
N ASP A 182 -4.62 -22.71 -6.18
CA ASP A 182 -3.51 -21.88 -6.63
C ASP A 182 -3.29 -21.98 -8.15
N LEU A 183 -3.05 -20.83 -8.78
CA LEU A 183 -2.65 -20.71 -10.17
C LEU A 183 -1.23 -20.13 -10.26
N ASN A 184 -0.28 -20.92 -10.75
CA ASN A 184 1.11 -20.51 -10.91
C ASN A 184 1.45 -20.36 -12.40
N LEU A 185 1.76 -19.14 -12.82
CA LEU A 185 2.12 -18.75 -14.18
C LEU A 185 3.63 -18.55 -14.26
N ASN A 186 4.38 -19.63 -14.45
CA ASN A 186 5.85 -19.69 -14.32
C ASN A 186 6.61 -19.48 -15.66
N GLY A 187 5.90 -19.38 -16.79
CA GLY A 187 6.50 -19.23 -18.13
C GLY A 187 5.44 -19.29 -19.23
N GLY A 188 5.87 -19.23 -20.50
CA GLY A 188 4.96 -19.26 -21.65
C GLY A 188 4.22 -17.94 -21.93
N VAL A 189 3.28 -17.99 -22.86
CA VAL A 189 2.56 -16.82 -23.39
C VAL A 189 1.04 -17.04 -23.37
N ILE A 190 0.29 -16.02 -22.97
CA ILE A 190 -1.16 -15.98 -22.96
C ILE A 190 -1.61 -14.80 -23.81
N ASN A 191 -2.40 -15.06 -24.85
CA ASN A 191 -2.97 -14.04 -25.73
C ASN A 191 -4.51 -14.13 -25.68
N CYS A 192 -5.14 -13.10 -25.15
CA CYS A 192 -6.60 -12.99 -25.05
C CYS A 192 -7.13 -11.88 -25.94
N THR A 193 -8.04 -12.21 -26.87
CA THR A 193 -8.73 -11.22 -27.71
C THR A 193 -10.19 -11.10 -27.31
N SER A 194 -10.72 -9.88 -27.17
CA SER A 194 -12.02 -9.61 -26.55
C SER A 194 -13.21 -9.93 -27.44
N GLY A 195 -13.06 -9.83 -28.76
CA GLY A 195 -14.19 -9.95 -29.70
C GLY A 195 -15.38 -9.01 -29.37
N SER A 196 -15.20 -8.08 -28.43
CA SER A 196 -16.22 -7.28 -27.76
C SER A 196 -15.59 -6.05 -27.12
N THR A 197 -16.33 -4.95 -27.04
CA THR A 197 -15.88 -3.73 -26.36
C THR A 197 -15.96 -3.82 -24.84
N ASP A 198 -16.55 -4.89 -24.29
CA ASP A 198 -16.66 -5.09 -22.85
C ASP A 198 -15.32 -5.56 -22.24
N PRO A 199 -14.67 -4.77 -21.35
CA PRO A 199 -13.39 -5.14 -20.74
C PRO A 199 -13.47 -6.37 -19.82
N TYR A 200 -14.67 -6.89 -19.55
CA TYR A 200 -14.89 -8.05 -18.69
C TYR A 200 -14.88 -9.40 -19.42
N THR A 201 -14.75 -9.40 -20.75
CA THR A 201 -15.01 -10.59 -21.58
C THR A 201 -13.77 -11.39 -22.00
N SER A 202 -12.54 -10.85 -21.89
CA SER A 202 -11.30 -11.57 -22.24
C SER A 202 -10.09 -11.16 -21.41
N SER A 203 -10.01 -11.73 -20.20
CA SER A 203 -8.86 -11.59 -19.31
C SER A 203 -7.94 -12.80 -19.37
N CYS A 204 -6.64 -12.63 -19.14
CA CYS A 204 -5.73 -13.79 -19.00
C CYS A 204 -6.18 -14.64 -17.81
N VAL A 205 -6.47 -13.99 -16.68
CA VAL A 205 -7.06 -14.65 -15.50
C VAL A 205 -8.32 -13.92 -15.08
N LEU A 206 -9.41 -14.68 -14.96
CA LEU A 206 -10.66 -14.25 -14.35
C LEU A 206 -10.84 -14.97 -13.02
N THR A 207 -11.07 -14.22 -11.92
CA THR A 207 -11.63 -14.79 -10.69
C THR A 207 -13.08 -14.37 -10.56
N GLY A 208 -13.99 -15.33 -10.74
CA GLY A 208 -15.41 -15.14 -10.47
C GLY A 208 -15.72 -15.37 -8.99
N SER A 209 -16.97 -15.11 -8.59
CA SER A 209 -17.41 -15.13 -7.19
C SER A 209 -17.05 -16.42 -6.44
N GLY A 210 -16.60 -16.26 -5.19
CA GLY A 210 -16.32 -17.36 -4.26
C GLY A 210 -14.95 -18.01 -4.41
N TYR A 211 -14.10 -17.55 -5.34
CA TYR A 211 -12.70 -17.99 -5.41
C TYR A 211 -11.89 -17.50 -4.21
N LYS A 212 -10.99 -18.35 -3.71
CA LYS A 212 -10.02 -18.05 -2.64
C LYS A 212 -8.69 -18.73 -3.00
N GLY A 213 -7.56 -18.09 -2.76
CA GLY A 213 -6.24 -18.68 -3.02
C GLY A 213 -5.32 -17.79 -3.85
N LYS A 214 -4.20 -18.34 -4.31
CA LYS A 214 -3.07 -17.56 -4.81
C LYS A 214 -2.96 -17.62 -6.34
N ILE A 215 -2.68 -16.48 -6.96
CA ILE A 215 -2.33 -16.37 -8.38
C ILE A 215 -0.91 -15.82 -8.44
N THR A 216 0.06 -16.60 -8.89
CA THR A 216 1.46 -16.17 -9.01
C THR A 216 1.83 -15.96 -10.47
N LEU A 217 2.35 -14.78 -10.81
CA LEU A 217 2.97 -14.46 -12.10
C LEU A 217 4.50 -14.46 -11.95
N ASN A 218 5.16 -15.49 -12.48
CA ASN A 218 6.59 -15.72 -12.36
C ASN A 218 7.22 -16.18 -13.68
N GLY A 219 7.02 -15.41 -14.75
CA GLY A 219 7.71 -15.60 -16.02
C GLY A 219 6.79 -15.61 -17.25
N THR A 220 5.48 -15.70 -17.06
CA THR A 220 4.51 -15.70 -18.16
C THR A 220 4.29 -14.31 -18.76
N GLU A 221 4.08 -14.24 -20.07
CA GLU A 221 3.62 -13.05 -20.78
C GLU A 221 2.10 -13.08 -20.95
N CYS A 222 1.40 -12.09 -20.41
CA CYS A 222 -0.06 -11.98 -20.42
C CYS A 222 -0.50 -10.81 -21.29
N ASN A 223 -1.08 -11.10 -22.45
CA ASN A 223 -1.49 -10.11 -23.44
C ASN A 223 -3.01 -10.11 -23.60
N THR A 224 -3.63 -8.93 -23.55
CA THR A 224 -5.05 -8.75 -23.86
C THR A 224 -5.29 -7.47 -24.66
N ASP A 225 -6.20 -7.53 -25.64
CA ASP A 225 -6.50 -6.40 -26.53
C ASP A 225 -7.47 -5.37 -25.93
N ASN A 226 -8.30 -5.76 -24.97
CA ASN A 226 -9.31 -4.89 -24.35
C ASN A 226 -9.69 -5.29 -22.92
N GLY A 227 -9.43 -6.54 -22.53
CA GLY A 227 -9.71 -7.03 -21.18
C GLY A 227 -8.61 -6.67 -20.18
N SER A 228 -8.73 -7.15 -18.94
CA SER A 228 -7.66 -6.99 -17.94
C SER A 228 -6.70 -8.18 -17.96
N GLY A 229 -5.44 -8.00 -17.56
CA GLY A 229 -4.53 -9.13 -17.42
C GLY A 229 -5.06 -10.11 -16.37
N ILE A 230 -5.22 -9.61 -15.14
CA ILE A 230 -5.88 -10.32 -14.05
C ILE A 230 -7.13 -9.53 -13.64
N TYR A 231 -8.29 -10.18 -13.69
CA TYR A 231 -9.58 -9.59 -13.38
C TYR A 231 -10.27 -10.33 -12.23
N ASN A 232 -10.30 -9.71 -11.05
CA ASN A 232 -11.12 -10.18 -9.94
C ASN A 232 -12.46 -9.44 -9.87
N GLN A 233 -13.56 -10.19 -10.05
CA GLN A 233 -14.92 -9.68 -10.08
C GLN A 233 -15.50 -9.29 -8.71
N GLY A 234 -14.84 -9.64 -7.61
CA GLY A 234 -15.37 -9.41 -6.26
C GLY A 234 -15.14 -10.56 -5.29
N SER A 235 -14.24 -11.49 -5.61
CA SER A 235 -13.85 -12.55 -4.69
C SER A 235 -12.96 -12.01 -3.58
N ASN A 236 -13.19 -12.53 -2.38
CA ASN A 236 -12.44 -12.19 -1.16
C ASN A 236 -11.42 -13.30 -0.88
N ASN A 237 -10.33 -12.98 -0.18
CA ASN A 237 -9.27 -13.92 0.17
C ASN A 237 -8.50 -14.43 -1.07
N VAL A 238 -8.24 -13.52 -2.01
CA VAL A 238 -7.43 -13.78 -3.20
C VAL A 238 -6.09 -13.09 -3.04
N THR A 239 -4.99 -13.81 -3.24
CA THR A 239 -3.64 -13.23 -3.28
C THR A 239 -3.14 -13.29 -4.72
N ILE A 240 -2.64 -12.18 -5.25
CA ILE A 240 -2.00 -12.09 -6.55
C ILE A 240 -0.54 -11.73 -6.30
N GLU A 241 0.40 -12.60 -6.63
CA GLU A 241 1.84 -12.34 -6.50
C GLU A 241 2.48 -12.13 -7.87
N LEU A 242 3.17 -11.00 -8.05
CA LEU A 242 3.91 -10.66 -9.26
C LEU A 242 5.42 -10.72 -8.99
N ILE A 243 6.08 -11.69 -9.59
CA ILE A 243 7.53 -11.93 -9.45
C ILE A 243 8.26 -11.52 -10.73
N LYS A 244 7.86 -12.11 -11.87
CA LYS A 244 8.49 -11.91 -13.19
C LYS A 244 7.47 -12.14 -14.30
N GLY A 245 7.77 -11.68 -15.50
CA GLY A 245 6.87 -11.78 -16.67
C GLY A 245 6.34 -10.42 -17.08
N SER A 246 5.32 -10.40 -17.94
CA SER A 246 4.74 -9.16 -18.44
C SER A 246 3.22 -9.21 -18.49
N ILE A 247 2.59 -8.05 -18.28
CA ILE A 247 1.16 -7.85 -18.56
C ILE A 247 1.00 -6.66 -19.49
N THR A 248 0.44 -6.92 -20.67
CA THR A 248 0.12 -5.92 -21.68
C THR A 248 -1.38 -5.94 -21.94
N THR A 249 -2.04 -4.79 -21.77
CA THR A 249 -3.47 -4.64 -22.07
C THR A 249 -3.72 -3.53 -23.07
N GLY A 250 -4.84 -3.60 -23.81
CA GLY A 250 -5.33 -2.47 -24.59
C GLY A 250 -5.93 -1.34 -23.74
N GLU A 251 -6.43 -0.30 -24.41
CA GLU A 251 -6.73 1.02 -23.83
C GLU A 251 -7.74 1.00 -22.66
N ASN A 252 -8.69 0.07 -22.67
CA ASN A 252 -9.74 -0.05 -21.64
C ASN A 252 -9.41 -1.08 -20.54
N GLY A 253 -8.35 -1.85 -20.74
CA GLY A 253 -7.92 -2.90 -19.84
C GLY A 253 -7.04 -2.39 -18.71
N TYR A 254 -6.99 -3.15 -17.61
CA TYR A 254 -6.02 -2.95 -16.54
C TYR A 254 -5.07 -4.14 -16.47
N ALA A 255 -3.82 -3.91 -16.08
CA ALA A 255 -2.92 -5.02 -15.80
C ALA A 255 -3.53 -5.92 -14.71
N ILE A 256 -4.01 -5.29 -13.64
CA ILE A 256 -4.80 -5.91 -12.60
C ILE A 256 -6.01 -5.04 -12.34
N TYR A 257 -7.19 -5.64 -12.42
CA TYR A 257 -8.42 -5.09 -11.91
C TYR A 257 -8.94 -6.01 -10.82
N ALA A 258 -8.95 -5.55 -9.58
CA ALA A 258 -9.41 -6.37 -8.48
C ALA A 258 -10.55 -5.73 -7.70
N LYS A 259 -11.56 -6.52 -7.35
CA LYS A 259 -12.66 -6.17 -6.44
C LYS A 259 -12.70 -7.16 -5.28
N GLY A 260 -13.20 -6.72 -4.13
CA GLY A 260 -13.27 -7.56 -2.93
C GLY A 260 -11.92 -7.62 -2.20
N ALA A 261 -11.78 -8.50 -1.21
CA ALA A 261 -10.54 -8.68 -0.47
C ALA A 261 -9.50 -9.38 -1.36
N THR A 262 -8.72 -8.58 -2.09
CA THR A 262 -7.58 -9.03 -2.92
C THR A 262 -6.27 -8.40 -2.43
N GLU A 263 -5.27 -9.23 -2.18
CA GLU A 263 -3.91 -8.85 -1.82
C GLU A 263 -3.08 -8.95 -3.10
N VAL A 264 -2.27 -7.94 -3.41
CA VAL A 264 -1.46 -7.92 -4.64
C VAL A 264 0.01 -7.71 -4.29
N ILE A 265 0.78 -8.79 -4.14
CA ILE A 265 2.21 -8.77 -3.78
C ILE A 265 3.03 -8.50 -5.05
N VAL A 266 4.02 -7.61 -4.97
CA VAL A 266 5.03 -7.46 -6.03
C VAL A 266 6.40 -7.75 -5.42
N SER A 267 6.93 -8.95 -5.68
CA SER A 267 8.15 -9.47 -5.07
C SER A 267 9.36 -9.49 -6.03
N GLY A 268 9.17 -9.14 -7.30
CA GLY A 268 10.26 -8.98 -8.28
C GLY A 268 10.03 -7.83 -9.27
N ASP A 269 10.52 -7.99 -10.51
CA ASP A 269 10.53 -6.94 -11.55
C ASP A 269 9.60 -7.28 -12.74
N PRO A 270 8.27 -7.37 -12.54
CA PRO A 270 7.34 -7.60 -13.64
C PRO A 270 7.24 -6.35 -14.54
N VAL A 271 7.07 -6.55 -15.85
CA VAL A 271 6.85 -5.45 -16.80
C VAL A 271 5.34 -5.20 -16.96
N LEU A 272 4.85 -4.08 -16.43
CA LEU A 272 3.45 -3.66 -16.53
C LEU A 272 3.32 -2.48 -17.50
N ASN A 273 2.86 -2.73 -18.72
CA ASN A 273 2.80 -1.71 -19.78
C ASN A 273 1.48 -0.91 -19.80
N THR A 274 0.75 -0.88 -18.69
CA THR A 274 -0.63 -0.38 -18.64
C THR A 274 -1.09 -0.02 -17.21
N LYS A 275 -2.31 0.52 -17.09
CA LYS A 275 -2.92 1.01 -15.84
C LYS A 275 -3.21 -0.14 -14.86
N MET A 276 -3.07 0.11 -13.57
CA MET A 276 -3.58 -0.77 -12.50
C MET A 276 -4.78 -0.13 -11.81
N ASN A 277 -5.80 -0.92 -11.46
CA ASN A 277 -6.95 -0.45 -10.70
C ASN A 277 -7.38 -1.50 -9.67
N ILE A 278 -7.01 -1.26 -8.41
CA ILE A 278 -7.32 -2.15 -7.31
C ILE A 278 -8.43 -1.49 -6.48
N ILE A 279 -9.63 -2.07 -6.53
CA ILE A 279 -10.80 -1.66 -5.76
C ILE A 279 -10.93 -2.66 -4.59
N THR A 280 -9.99 -2.62 -3.65
CA THR A 280 -9.95 -3.55 -2.52
C THR A 280 -11.13 -3.32 -1.56
N ALA A 281 -11.75 -4.41 -1.12
CA ALA A 281 -12.40 -4.47 0.18
C ALA A 281 -11.43 -5.15 1.16
N SER A 282 -10.75 -4.35 2.00
CA SER A 282 -10.15 -4.70 3.30
C SER A 282 -9.37 -6.03 3.45
N PHE A 283 -8.04 -5.94 3.55
CA PHE A 283 -7.21 -6.88 4.33
C PHE A 283 -6.48 -6.11 5.44
N PRO A 284 -6.16 -6.77 6.58
CA PRO A 284 -5.43 -6.15 7.68
C PRO A 284 -3.96 -5.99 7.29
N ALA A 285 -3.55 -4.75 6.97
CA ALA A 285 -2.15 -4.40 6.80
C ALA A 285 -1.48 -4.25 8.17
N ILE A 286 -0.32 -4.89 8.38
CA ILE A 286 0.46 -4.74 9.62
C ILE A 286 1.51 -3.65 9.37
N ALA A 287 1.09 -2.42 9.65
CA ALA A 287 1.85 -1.17 9.63
C ALA A 287 2.44 -0.71 8.27
N PRO A 288 2.22 0.56 7.88
CA PRO A 288 2.93 1.16 6.74
C PRO A 288 4.40 1.39 7.09
N THR A 289 5.30 1.09 6.15
CA THR A 289 6.68 1.58 6.18
C THR A 289 6.76 2.85 5.35
N TYR A 290 7.35 3.88 5.93
CA TYR A 290 7.43 5.21 5.36
C TYR A 290 8.72 5.38 4.57
N GLU A 291 8.66 6.06 3.42
CA GLU A 291 9.88 6.54 2.77
C GLU A 291 10.56 7.56 3.68
N ALA A 292 11.81 7.94 3.36
CA ALA A 292 12.41 9.11 3.98
C ALA A 292 11.46 10.33 3.85
N SER A 293 10.70 10.42 2.74
CA SER A 293 9.67 11.40 2.40
C SER A 293 8.35 11.30 3.18
N GLY A 294 8.21 10.31 4.08
CA GLY A 294 7.02 9.93 4.88
C GLY A 294 5.68 9.91 4.16
N ARG A 295 5.74 9.78 2.84
CA ARG A 295 4.76 9.00 2.09
C ARG A 295 4.93 7.53 2.46
N ILE A 296 3.85 6.78 2.41
CA ILE A 296 3.87 5.33 2.60
C ILE A 296 4.69 4.76 1.43
N ALA A 297 5.88 4.24 1.74
CA ALA A 297 6.74 3.56 0.75
C ALA A 297 6.07 2.27 0.33
N TYR A 298 5.60 1.54 1.34
CA TYR A 298 4.87 0.30 1.17
C TYR A 298 4.16 -0.13 2.44
N TYR A 299 3.08 -0.89 2.31
CA TYR A 299 2.49 -1.67 3.40
C TYR A 299 3.29 -2.95 3.60
N VAL A 300 3.26 -3.52 4.81
CA VAL A 300 3.88 -4.80 5.12
C VAL A 300 2.83 -5.78 5.66
N ASN A 301 2.81 -7.02 5.16
CA ASN A 301 1.91 -8.07 5.68
C ASN A 301 2.56 -8.83 6.87
N SER A 302 1.82 -9.76 7.48
CA SER A 302 2.29 -10.56 8.63
C SER A 302 3.55 -11.40 8.37
N GLU A 303 3.94 -11.55 7.10
CA GLU A 303 5.05 -12.37 6.66
C GLU A 303 6.26 -11.53 6.20
N GLY A 304 6.15 -10.19 6.21
CA GLY A 304 7.24 -9.26 5.93
C GLY A 304 7.34 -8.74 4.49
N GLU A 305 6.31 -8.97 3.66
CA GLU A 305 6.29 -8.60 2.22
C GLU A 305 5.76 -7.19 1.97
N LYS A 306 6.20 -6.50 0.90
CA LYS A 306 6.04 -5.04 0.69
C LYS A 306 5.09 -4.66 -0.46
N PHE A 307 4.24 -3.63 -0.29
CA PHE A 307 3.20 -3.19 -1.26
C PHE A 307 3.11 -1.65 -1.46
N SER A 308 3.20 -1.07 -2.67
CA SER A 308 3.20 0.41 -2.89
C SER A 308 1.82 1.08 -3.23
N ASP A 309 1.67 2.36 -2.87
CA ASP A 309 0.40 3.11 -2.70
C ASP A 309 -0.04 4.00 -3.91
N LYS A 310 -1.18 3.69 -4.54
CA LYS A 310 -2.07 4.67 -5.21
C LYS A 310 -3.52 4.18 -5.18
N ASN A 311 -4.35 4.84 -4.37
CA ASN A 311 -5.84 4.80 -4.31
C ASN A 311 -6.49 4.04 -3.13
N LEU A 312 -6.08 4.30 -1.88
CA LEU A 312 -6.86 3.86 -0.71
C LEU A 312 -7.77 4.98 -0.16
N THR A 313 -9.08 4.74 -0.21
CA THR A 313 -10.14 5.56 0.40
C THR A 313 -10.77 4.82 1.59
N GLN A 314 -10.18 4.97 2.79
CA GLN A 314 -10.68 4.70 4.18
C GLN A 314 -11.30 3.31 4.51
N PRO A 315 -11.54 2.95 5.80
CA PRO A 315 -10.90 3.31 7.08
C PRO A 315 -10.06 2.13 7.65
N LEU A 316 -9.29 2.37 8.73
CA LEU A 316 -8.52 1.35 9.47
C LEU A 316 -9.43 0.26 10.06
N ALA A 317 -8.97 -1.00 10.09
CA ALA A 317 -9.73 -2.12 10.68
C ALA A 317 -8.87 -3.01 11.61
N GLU A 318 -9.35 -3.09 12.86
CA GLU A 318 -9.43 -4.17 13.86
C GLU A 318 -8.22 -5.03 14.29
N ASP A 319 -7.08 -5.04 13.61
CA ASP A 319 -5.81 -5.62 14.15
C ASP A 319 -4.68 -4.58 14.18
N THR A 320 -5.05 -3.33 14.45
CA THR A 320 -4.10 -2.44 15.13
C THR A 320 -3.72 -3.17 16.41
N GLU A 321 -2.43 -3.31 16.75
CA GLU A 321 -2.06 -3.62 18.14
C GLU A 321 -3.01 -2.81 19.02
N ILE A 322 -3.87 -3.49 19.80
CA ILE A 322 -4.66 -2.84 20.83
C ILE A 322 -3.67 -1.91 21.51
N PRO A 323 -3.80 -0.57 21.38
CA PRO A 323 -2.71 0.27 21.81
C PRO A 323 -2.56 -0.02 23.30
N GLN A 324 -1.45 -0.63 23.70
CA GLN A 324 -0.93 -0.35 25.03
C GLN A 324 -1.05 1.16 25.19
N LEU A 325 -1.53 1.63 26.34
CA LEU A 325 -1.80 3.05 26.53
C LEU A 325 -0.63 3.87 25.97
N ARG A 326 -0.88 4.51 24.81
CA ARG A 326 0.19 5.08 23.98
C ARG A 326 0.08 6.57 24.08
N ILE A 327 1.09 7.15 24.68
CA ILE A 327 1.26 8.58 24.78
C ILE A 327 2.09 9.01 23.56
N THR A 328 1.53 9.85 22.70
CA THR A 328 2.16 10.33 21.46
C THR A 328 2.08 11.85 21.43
N GLN A 329 3.08 12.53 20.89
CA GLN A 329 3.08 13.99 20.87
C GLN A 329 2.74 14.57 19.50
N GLN A 330 1.98 15.66 19.50
CA GLN A 330 1.73 16.47 18.32
C GLN A 330 1.77 17.95 18.72
N LEU A 331 2.42 18.78 17.92
CA LEU A 331 2.14 20.21 18.01
C LEU A 331 0.71 20.42 17.50
N THR A 332 -0.08 21.26 18.16
CA THR A 332 -1.39 21.65 17.64
C THR A 332 -1.24 22.17 16.21
N SER A 333 -2.30 22.01 15.41
CA SER A 333 -2.37 22.63 14.08
C SER A 333 -2.15 24.13 14.17
N ASP A 334 -2.48 24.76 15.30
CA ASP A 334 -2.22 26.17 15.56
C ASP A 334 -0.77 26.50 15.97
N GLY A 335 0.10 25.51 16.15
CA GLY A 335 1.53 25.69 16.46
C GLY A 335 1.82 26.12 17.90
N THR A 336 0.79 26.39 18.69
CA THR A 336 0.90 27.18 19.91
C THR A 336 1.06 26.39 21.20
N ARG A 337 0.63 25.13 21.14
CA ARG A 337 0.61 24.22 22.27
C ARG A 337 1.20 22.90 21.82
N MET A 338 1.84 22.24 22.77
CA MET A 338 2.22 20.85 22.58
C MET A 338 1.10 20.00 23.13
N ILE A 339 0.62 19.08 22.31
CA ILE A 339 -0.36 18.08 22.71
C ILE A 339 0.38 16.81 23.04
N LEU A 340 0.18 16.34 24.26
CA LEU A 340 0.40 14.97 24.62
C LEU A 340 -0.92 14.20 24.37
N ARG A 341 -0.95 13.41 23.31
CA ARG A 341 -2.08 12.58 22.91
C ARG A 341 -1.98 11.21 23.56
N VAL A 342 -2.92 10.89 24.43
CA VAL A 342 -3.05 9.56 25.03
C VAL A 342 -4.09 8.78 24.27
N ARG A 343 -3.68 7.64 23.71
CA ARG A 343 -4.57 6.67 23.07
C ARG A 343 -4.93 5.59 24.06
N ILE A 344 -6.23 5.43 24.27
CA ILE A 344 -6.85 4.43 25.14
C ILE A 344 -7.40 3.32 24.24
N PRO A 345 -6.97 2.07 24.41
CA PRO A 345 -7.51 0.98 23.62
C PRO A 345 -8.99 0.76 23.90
N ARG A 346 -9.76 0.46 22.86
CA ARG A 346 -11.13 -0.03 23.04
C ARG A 346 -11.12 -1.55 23.11
N GLU A 347 -11.52 -2.12 24.25
CA GLU A 347 -11.68 -3.57 24.39
C GLU A 347 -12.96 -4.07 23.70
N GLU A 348 -12.91 -5.27 23.11
CA GLU A 348 -14.05 -5.93 22.47
C GLU A 348 -15.24 -6.03 23.43
N GLY A 349 -16.45 -5.74 22.93
CA GLY A 349 -17.67 -5.75 23.74
C GLY A 349 -17.85 -4.55 24.69
N THR A 350 -16.97 -3.53 24.61
CA THR A 350 -17.11 -2.30 25.41
C THR A 350 -17.57 -1.07 24.63
N THR A 351 -18.28 -0.21 25.33
CA THR A 351 -18.80 1.07 24.87
C THR A 351 -18.01 2.23 25.45
N ALA A 352 -18.11 3.41 24.83
CA ALA A 352 -17.50 4.65 25.33
C ALA A 352 -17.87 4.96 26.79
N ASN A 353 -19.07 4.55 27.22
CA ASN A 353 -19.59 4.79 28.57
C ASN A 353 -18.93 3.91 29.64
N ASP A 354 -18.20 2.86 29.24
CA ASP A 354 -17.49 1.99 30.18
C ASP A 354 -16.19 2.60 30.69
N TYR A 355 -15.77 3.73 30.13
CA TYR A 355 -14.50 4.40 30.47
C TYR A 355 -14.74 5.76 31.13
N THR A 356 -13.92 6.06 32.14
CA THR A 356 -13.86 7.40 32.76
C THR A 356 -12.43 7.90 32.73
N ALA A 357 -12.29 9.21 32.54
CA ALA A 357 -10.99 9.86 32.56
C ALA A 357 -11.04 11.14 33.39
N LEU A 358 -10.00 11.34 34.20
CA LEU A 358 -9.74 12.56 34.95
C LEU A 358 -8.35 13.07 34.58
N ILE A 359 -8.23 14.37 34.38
CA ILE A 359 -6.95 15.07 34.35
C ILE A 359 -6.92 15.98 35.56
N ASN A 360 -5.97 15.79 36.47
CA ASN A 360 -5.86 16.57 37.72
C ASN A 360 -7.18 16.59 38.51
N ASP A 361 -7.80 15.41 38.66
CA ASP A 361 -9.11 15.21 39.30
C ASP A 361 -10.32 15.87 38.62
N GLU A 362 -10.14 16.50 37.45
CA GLU A 362 -11.23 17.06 36.66
C GLU A 362 -11.68 16.09 35.56
N SER A 363 -12.99 15.89 35.45
CA SER A 363 -13.59 15.04 34.41
C SER A 363 -13.22 15.53 33.01
N THR A 364 -12.64 14.63 32.22
CA THR A 364 -12.30 14.91 30.82
C THR A 364 -13.03 13.94 29.90
N ALA A 365 -13.48 14.45 28.75
CA ALA A 365 -14.11 13.62 27.74
C ALA A 365 -13.04 12.83 26.97
N ILE A 366 -13.33 11.56 26.72
CA ILE A 366 -12.54 10.73 25.82
C ILE A 366 -13.17 10.85 24.43
N ASP A 367 -12.38 11.25 23.43
CA ASP A 367 -12.83 11.31 22.05
C ASP A 367 -12.82 9.91 21.42
N TRP A 368 -14.01 9.38 21.14
CA TRP A 368 -14.23 8.07 20.54
C TRP A 368 -14.61 8.16 19.05
N THR A 369 -14.25 9.26 18.37
CA THR A 369 -14.48 9.39 16.92
C THR A 369 -13.71 8.33 16.13
N ASN A 370 -12.59 7.83 16.68
CA ASN A 370 -11.93 6.64 16.18
C ASN A 370 -12.61 5.37 16.76
N PRO A 371 -13.06 4.42 15.93
CA PRO A 371 -13.76 3.22 16.40
C PRO A 371 -12.89 2.30 17.27
N ASP A 372 -11.57 2.30 17.07
CA ASP A 372 -10.61 1.36 17.66
C ASP A 372 -9.97 1.89 18.96
N CYS A 373 -9.99 3.21 19.18
CA CYS A 373 -9.38 3.80 20.38
C CYS A 373 -10.03 5.11 20.80
N GLY A 374 -10.02 5.34 22.11
CA GLY A 374 -10.36 6.63 22.71
C GLY A 374 -9.13 7.53 22.73
N VAL A 375 -9.33 8.83 22.51
CA VAL A 375 -8.24 9.81 22.47
C VAL A 375 -8.46 10.88 23.54
N ILE A 376 -7.43 11.14 24.34
CA ILE A 376 -7.33 12.30 25.23
C ILE A 376 -6.17 13.16 24.75
N ASN A 377 -6.41 14.46 24.60
CA ASN A 377 -5.36 15.43 24.28
C ASN A 377 -5.08 16.29 25.50
N ILE A 378 -3.86 16.21 26.02
CA ILE A 378 -3.38 17.08 27.09
C ILE A 378 -2.61 18.21 26.41
N SER A 379 -3.21 19.39 26.39
CA SER A 379 -2.66 20.57 25.73
C SER A 379 -1.86 21.41 26.72
N SER A 380 -0.58 21.63 26.44
CA SER A 380 0.30 22.43 27.27
C SER A 380 0.95 23.54 26.44
N PRO A 381 0.71 24.83 26.76
CA PRO A 381 1.51 25.92 26.23
C PRO A 381 3.00 25.71 26.50
N ALA A 382 3.87 26.31 25.69
CA ALA A 382 5.32 26.15 25.81
C ALA A 382 5.84 26.40 27.24
N LYS A 383 5.31 27.43 27.91
CA LYS A 383 5.69 27.76 29.29
C LYS A 383 5.26 26.71 30.33
N ASN A 384 4.31 25.84 30.02
CA ASN A 384 3.79 24.83 30.95
C ASN A 384 4.35 23.42 30.68
N MET A 385 5.34 23.28 29.79
CA MET A 385 5.85 21.98 29.35
C MET A 385 6.49 21.15 30.49
N GLY A 386 7.04 21.83 31.50
CA GLY A 386 7.58 21.21 32.71
C GLY A 386 6.51 20.71 33.69
N ASP A 387 5.25 21.13 33.54
CA ASP A 387 4.18 20.74 34.44
C ASP A 387 3.76 19.29 34.18
N SER A 388 3.57 18.53 35.27
CA SER A 388 3.00 17.19 35.20
C SER A 388 1.50 17.25 35.41
N SER A 389 0.77 16.55 34.56
CA SER A 389 -0.65 16.28 34.69
C SER A 389 -0.85 14.87 35.24
N ASP A 390 -1.69 14.72 36.26
CA ASP A 390 -2.12 13.43 36.79
C ASP A 390 -3.29 12.91 35.93
N LEU A 391 -3.02 11.86 35.17
CA LEU A 391 -3.98 11.23 34.30
C LEU A 391 -4.53 9.95 34.95
N GLN A 392 -5.82 9.97 35.26
CA GLN A 392 -6.53 8.82 35.80
C GLN A 392 -7.49 8.30 34.75
N ILE A 393 -7.25 7.10 34.24
CA ILE A 393 -8.17 6.45 33.30
C ILE A 393 -8.64 5.15 33.95
N LYS A 394 -9.95 4.93 33.95
CA LYS A 394 -10.56 3.71 34.47
C LYS A 394 -11.51 3.11 33.44
N LYS A 395 -11.62 1.79 33.47
CA LYS A 395 -12.68 1.01 32.82
C LYS A 395 -13.56 0.41 33.93
N GLY A 396 -14.79 0.90 34.06
CA GLY A 396 -15.57 0.70 35.29
C GLY A 396 -14.75 1.14 36.52
N ASP A 397 -14.55 0.22 37.47
CA ASP A 397 -13.74 0.48 38.66
C ASP A 397 -12.24 0.17 38.49
N LYS A 398 -11.83 -0.42 37.36
CA LYS A 398 -10.44 -0.86 37.12
C LYS A 398 -9.58 0.29 36.59
N PRO A 399 -8.52 0.73 37.29
CA PRO A 399 -7.58 1.71 36.75
C PRO A 399 -6.73 1.11 35.61
N LEU A 400 -6.53 1.89 34.55
CA LEU A 400 -5.64 1.55 33.42
C LEU A 400 -4.23 2.11 33.60
N LEU A 401 -4.06 3.13 34.45
CA LEU A 401 -2.78 3.68 34.86
C LEU A 401 -2.65 3.65 36.38
N THR A 402 -1.46 3.30 36.87
CA THR A 402 -1.17 3.21 38.30
C THR A 402 0.18 3.83 38.63
N GLY A 403 0.35 4.38 39.85
CA GLY A 403 1.63 4.91 40.29
C GLY A 403 2.15 6.06 39.42
N GLU A 404 3.45 6.04 39.12
CA GLU A 404 4.13 7.10 38.34
C GLU A 404 3.72 7.15 36.87
N ASP A 405 3.10 6.09 36.33
CA ASP A 405 2.59 6.04 34.95
C ASP A 405 1.37 6.95 34.75
N ARG A 406 0.74 7.39 35.85
CA ARG A 406 -0.31 8.43 35.82
C ARG A 406 0.25 9.82 35.56
N LEU A 407 1.51 10.06 35.92
CA LEU A 407 2.13 11.38 35.81
C LEU A 407 2.71 11.56 34.42
N CYS A 408 2.04 12.41 33.64
CA CYS A 408 2.40 12.71 32.28
C CYS A 408 2.77 14.20 32.13
N SER A 409 3.93 14.47 31.53
CA SER A 409 4.34 15.82 31.14
C SER A 409 4.94 15.78 29.75
N VAL A 410 4.82 16.89 29.02
CA VAL A 410 5.43 17.01 27.68
C VAL A 410 6.95 16.86 27.78
N SER A 411 7.56 17.46 28.80
CA SER A 411 9.01 17.34 29.05
C SER A 411 9.46 15.90 29.34
N LYS A 412 8.80 15.16 30.24
CA LYS A 412 9.16 13.76 30.58
C LYS A 412 9.15 12.86 29.34
N TYR A 413 8.16 13.01 28.48
CA TYR A 413 8.12 12.28 27.21
C TYR A 413 9.24 12.70 26.26
N LEU A 414 9.53 13.99 26.11
CA LEU A 414 10.61 14.45 25.23
C LEU A 414 11.98 13.92 25.69
N TYR A 415 12.21 13.82 26.99
CA TYR A 415 13.41 13.15 27.52
C TYR A 415 13.42 11.65 27.24
N ALA A 416 12.27 10.96 27.32
CA ALA A 416 12.19 9.56 26.93
C ALA A 416 12.51 9.36 25.44
N VAL A 417 12.05 10.27 24.57
CA VAL A 417 12.39 10.29 23.13
C VAL A 417 13.88 10.51 22.92
N ILE A 418 14.48 11.48 23.61
CA ILE A 418 15.91 11.80 23.47
C ILE A 418 16.78 10.59 23.86
N ASN A 419 16.43 9.93 24.97
CA ASN A 419 17.21 8.84 25.55
C ASN A 419 16.91 7.46 24.94
N ASN A 420 16.03 7.37 23.95
CA ASN A 420 15.71 6.12 23.26
C ASN A 420 16.31 6.12 21.85
N ASP A 421 17.09 5.09 21.52
CA ASP A 421 17.74 4.93 20.22
C ASP A 421 16.76 4.69 19.07
N GLU A 422 15.60 4.08 19.34
CA GLU A 422 14.54 3.89 18.35
C GLU A 422 13.97 5.22 17.85
N TYR A 423 14.02 6.26 18.69
CA TYR A 423 13.57 7.60 18.36
C TYR A 423 14.71 8.56 18.00
N SER A 424 15.88 8.01 17.64
CA SER A 424 17.08 8.80 17.32
C SER A 424 16.85 9.87 16.24
N VAL A 425 15.96 9.63 15.28
CA VAL A 425 15.59 10.58 14.22
C VAL A 425 14.83 11.81 14.73
N TYR A 426 14.20 11.74 15.91
CA TYR A 426 13.43 12.82 16.51
C TYR A 426 14.24 13.64 17.53
N ARG A 427 15.47 13.23 17.84
CA ARG A 427 16.29 13.81 18.92
C ARG A 427 16.51 15.31 18.76
N SER A 428 16.86 15.77 17.56
CA SER A 428 17.15 17.20 17.34
C SER A 428 15.90 18.06 17.49
N THR A 429 14.77 17.61 16.94
CA THR A 429 13.46 18.25 17.10
C THR A 429 13.03 18.26 18.57
N ALA A 430 13.17 17.15 19.29
CA ALA A 430 12.83 17.07 20.71
C ALA A 430 13.68 18.01 21.58
N ARG A 431 14.98 18.12 21.28
CA ARG A 431 15.88 19.09 21.93
C ARG A 431 15.48 20.53 21.63
N ALA A 432 15.14 20.84 20.39
CA ALA A 432 14.69 22.18 20.01
C ALA A 432 13.37 22.56 20.70
N MET A 433 12.43 21.62 20.82
CA MET A 433 11.19 21.79 21.59
C MET A 433 11.47 22.09 23.06
N LEU A 434 12.28 21.26 23.74
CA LEU A 434 12.66 21.49 25.14
C LEU A 434 13.29 22.86 25.36
N ARG A 435 14.20 23.26 24.46
CA ARG A 435 14.83 24.59 24.50
C ARG A 435 13.81 25.72 24.38
N TYR A 436 12.83 25.59 23.49
CA TYR A 436 11.75 26.57 23.33
C TYR A 436 10.88 26.68 24.60
N GLY A 437 10.53 25.55 25.23
CA GLY A 437 9.83 25.56 26.53
C GLY A 437 10.63 26.25 27.62
N ALA A 438 11.92 25.94 27.72
CA ALA A 438 12.84 26.60 28.65
C ALA A 438 12.89 28.11 28.45
N ALA A 439 12.97 28.57 27.20
CA ALA A 439 13.00 30.00 26.88
C ALA A 439 11.67 30.69 27.24
N ALA A 440 10.55 30.02 27.00
CA ALA A 440 9.22 30.55 27.31
C ALA A 440 9.04 30.76 28.81
N GLN A 441 9.46 29.80 29.60
CA GLN A 441 9.37 29.88 31.05
C GLN A 441 10.26 30.98 31.64
N VAL A 442 11.47 31.18 31.12
CA VAL A 442 12.32 32.32 31.51
C VAL A 442 11.66 33.65 31.15
N TYR A 443 11.14 33.78 29.92
CA TYR A 443 10.47 35.00 29.48
C TYR A 443 9.23 35.35 30.32
N PHE A 444 8.42 34.36 30.69
CA PHE A 444 7.22 34.57 31.50
C PHE A 444 7.48 34.54 33.02
N GLY A 445 8.72 34.35 33.47
CA GLY A 445 9.05 34.20 34.89
C GLY A 445 8.32 33.03 35.56
N TYR A 446 8.13 31.92 34.83
CA TYR A 446 7.32 30.78 35.27
C TYR A 446 8.18 29.53 35.51
N LYS A 447 8.41 29.18 36.79
CA LYS A 447 9.20 28.01 37.20
C LYS A 447 10.55 27.93 36.46
N ASP A 448 11.24 29.06 36.32
CA ASP A 448 12.51 29.22 35.61
C ASP A 448 13.64 28.30 36.14
N ASP A 449 13.62 27.97 37.44
CA ASP A 449 14.56 27.03 38.08
C ASP A 449 14.39 25.56 37.63
N SER A 450 13.23 25.19 37.07
CA SER A 450 12.93 23.78 36.70
C SER A 450 13.56 23.33 35.37
N LEU A 451 14.32 24.20 34.68
CA LEU A 451 14.45 24.14 33.21
C LEU A 451 15.83 24.09 32.61
N VAL A 452 16.91 24.17 33.38
CA VAL A 452 18.25 24.19 32.78
C VAL A 452 18.71 22.79 32.38
N ASN A 453 17.78 22.03 31.77
CA ASN A 453 17.87 20.68 31.24
C ASN A 453 17.92 19.64 32.34
N MET A 454 17.10 18.60 32.21
CA MET A 454 17.27 17.34 32.92
C MET A 454 18.55 16.62 32.43
N GLY A 455 19.68 17.32 32.29
CA GLY A 455 21.00 16.82 31.94
C GLY A 455 21.44 16.98 30.48
N ASP A 456 20.56 17.32 29.52
CA ASP A 456 20.95 17.41 28.11
C ASP A 456 21.53 18.79 27.74
N THR A 457 22.82 18.84 27.41
CA THR A 457 23.53 20.08 27.07
C THR A 457 23.04 20.72 25.77
N GLU A 458 22.54 19.92 24.83
CA GLU A 458 22.01 20.41 23.56
C GLU A 458 20.60 20.97 23.70
N ALA A 459 19.78 20.51 24.64
CA ALA A 459 18.50 21.15 24.94
C ALA A 459 18.66 22.51 25.66
N SER A 460 19.87 22.86 26.10
CA SER A 460 20.11 23.99 26.99
C SER A 460 19.91 25.37 26.40
N LEU A 461 19.45 26.31 27.23
CA LEU A 461 19.43 27.73 26.87
C LEU A 461 20.83 28.29 26.56
N LYS A 462 21.90 27.65 27.05
CA LYS A 462 23.28 28.02 26.71
C LYS A 462 23.59 27.80 25.22
N THR A 463 22.81 26.97 24.52
CA THR A 463 22.97 26.69 23.09
C THR A 463 22.05 27.55 22.20
N VAL A 464 21.31 28.50 22.75
CA VAL A 464 20.48 29.42 21.94
C VAL A 464 21.32 30.21 20.95
N ASP A 465 22.54 30.59 21.34
CA ASP A 465 23.47 31.33 20.46
C ASP A 465 24.01 30.48 19.30
N SER A 466 23.87 29.15 19.34
CA SER A 466 24.23 28.28 18.21
C SER A 466 23.11 28.12 17.18
N ILE A 467 21.93 28.69 17.44
CA ILE A 467 20.83 28.69 16.46
C ILE A 467 21.20 29.69 15.34
N PRO A 468 21.09 29.30 14.06
CA PRO A 468 21.31 30.23 12.95
C PRO A 468 20.40 31.45 13.04
N ALA A 469 20.89 32.59 12.55
CA ALA A 469 20.08 33.80 12.43
C ALA A 469 18.86 33.54 11.54
N VAL A 470 17.72 34.17 11.85
CA VAL A 470 16.52 33.98 11.03
C VAL A 470 16.68 34.62 9.65
N ASP A 471 16.67 33.75 8.63
CA ASP A 471 16.77 34.11 7.22
C ASP A 471 15.43 34.64 6.71
N CYS A 472 15.12 35.90 7.05
CA CYS A 472 13.90 36.56 6.61
C CYS A 472 14.10 38.06 6.42
N LYS A 473 13.71 38.58 5.25
CA LYS A 473 13.77 40.01 4.96
C LYS A 473 12.70 40.77 5.73
N THR A 474 13.13 41.72 6.57
CA THR A 474 12.23 42.61 7.32
C THR A 474 11.88 43.88 6.53
N PHE A 475 10.83 44.58 6.97
CA PHE A 475 10.47 45.92 6.54
C PHE A 475 10.42 46.90 7.73
N THR A 476 10.61 48.18 7.45
CA THR A 476 10.46 49.29 8.39
C THR A 476 9.01 49.73 8.49
N ALA A 477 8.64 50.38 9.61
CA ALA A 477 7.31 50.95 9.74
C ALA A 477 7.02 52.01 8.65
N LYS A 478 8.05 52.71 8.17
CA LYS A 478 7.91 53.68 7.08
C LYS A 478 7.51 52.99 5.78
N GLU A 479 8.23 51.95 5.36
CA GLU A 479 7.94 51.22 4.11
C GLU A 479 6.51 50.67 4.08
N LEU A 480 6.03 50.11 5.19
CA LEU A 480 4.67 49.59 5.26
C LEU A 480 3.61 50.71 5.26
N ASN A 481 3.85 51.82 5.96
CA ASN A 481 2.94 52.97 5.93
C ASN A 481 2.88 53.60 4.53
N ASP A 482 4.00 53.71 3.82
CA ASP A 482 4.05 54.20 2.44
C ASP A 482 3.25 53.26 1.52
N ALA A 483 3.44 51.93 1.65
CA ALA A 483 2.77 50.93 0.82
C ALA A 483 1.25 50.88 1.03
N LEU A 484 0.78 51.02 2.27
CA LEU A 484 -0.65 51.06 2.57
C LEU A 484 -1.28 52.41 2.22
N SER A 485 -0.52 53.51 2.36
CA SER A 485 -1.02 54.87 2.13
C SER A 485 -2.35 55.13 2.85
N LEU A 486 -2.36 54.92 4.19
CA LEU A 486 -3.55 55.06 5.05
C LEU A 486 -3.82 56.53 5.37
N GLU A 487 -5.07 56.96 5.16
CA GLU A 487 -5.55 58.31 5.47
C GLU A 487 -5.85 58.47 6.96
N PHE A 488 -6.47 57.47 7.60
CA PHE A 488 -7.04 57.61 8.94
C PHE A 488 -6.21 56.97 10.04
N SER A 489 -5.25 56.12 9.69
CA SER A 489 -4.39 55.42 10.66
C SER A 489 -2.93 55.33 10.21
N SER A 490 -2.07 54.83 11.09
CA SER A 490 -0.66 54.55 10.77
C SER A 490 -0.18 53.30 11.48
N TYR A 491 0.47 52.40 10.75
CA TYR A 491 1.11 51.21 11.28
C TYR A 491 2.20 51.59 12.30
N LYS A 492 2.20 50.93 13.46
CA LYS A 492 3.15 51.16 14.55
C LYS A 492 4.07 49.99 14.82
N GLY A 493 3.63 48.77 14.56
CA GLY A 493 4.44 47.60 14.83
C GLY A 493 3.66 46.30 14.75
N MET A 494 4.38 45.21 14.92
CA MET A 494 3.83 43.87 15.00
C MET A 494 4.31 43.20 16.28
N ASN A 495 3.54 42.23 16.75
CA ASN A 495 3.88 41.44 17.92
C ASN A 495 3.44 39.99 17.75
N MET A 496 4.03 39.10 18.55
CA MET A 496 3.52 37.75 18.73
C MET A 496 3.10 37.55 20.19
N ASN A 497 1.96 36.88 20.39
CA ASN A 497 1.66 36.28 21.68
C ASN A 497 2.35 34.93 21.77
N PHE A 498 2.86 34.59 22.96
CA PHE A 498 3.52 33.30 23.24
C PHE A 498 2.96 32.65 24.51
N ALA A 499 2.01 33.30 25.20
CA ALA A 499 1.59 32.91 26.53
C ALA A 499 0.61 31.73 26.55
N ALA A 500 -0.20 31.61 25.50
CA ALA A 500 -1.28 30.64 25.38
C ALA A 500 -1.50 30.19 23.93
N ASP A 501 -1.24 31.09 22.99
CA ASP A 501 -1.29 30.88 21.55
C ASP A 501 -0.03 31.52 20.87
N ASN A 502 0.23 31.26 19.58
CA ASN A 502 1.20 31.92 18.68
C ASN A 502 0.45 32.92 17.79
N SER A 503 -0.38 33.75 18.39
CA SER A 503 -1.11 34.76 17.62
C SER A 503 -0.17 35.85 17.13
N PHE A 504 -0.34 36.27 15.89
CA PHE A 504 0.33 37.44 15.33
C PHE A 504 -0.57 38.67 15.41
N TYR A 505 0.03 39.79 15.78
CA TYR A 505 -0.65 41.08 15.93
C TYR A 505 0.02 42.13 15.07
N MET A 506 -0.79 43.00 14.47
CA MET A 506 -0.36 44.28 13.93
C MET A 506 -1.12 45.41 14.61
N ALA A 507 -0.41 46.48 14.96
CA ALA A 507 -0.98 47.64 15.62
C ALA A 507 -0.98 48.85 14.68
N PHE A 508 -2.13 49.51 14.57
CA PHE A 508 -2.31 50.75 13.83
C PHE A 508 -2.81 51.83 14.78
N ALA A 509 -2.14 52.97 14.87
CA ALA A 509 -2.65 54.11 15.63
C ALA A 509 -3.60 54.93 14.75
N VAL A 510 -4.78 55.22 15.26
CA VAL A 510 -5.76 56.12 14.64
C VAL A 510 -5.23 57.55 14.74
N LYS A 511 -5.30 58.30 13.64
CA LYS A 511 -4.81 59.69 13.60
C LYS A 511 -5.78 60.61 14.34
N ASN A 512 -5.25 61.72 14.88
CA ASN A 512 -6.07 62.71 15.57
C ASN A 512 -7.19 63.24 14.67
N GLY A 513 -8.44 63.15 15.14
CA GLY A 513 -9.62 63.63 14.43
C GLY A 513 -10.28 62.58 13.51
N ALA A 514 -9.68 61.40 13.32
CA ALA A 514 -10.32 60.28 12.65
C ALA A 514 -11.12 59.43 13.67
N ASP A 515 -12.19 58.79 13.19
CA ASP A 515 -12.93 57.80 13.98
C ASP A 515 -12.37 56.38 13.76
N ALA A 516 -12.52 55.54 14.77
CA ALA A 516 -11.95 54.19 14.77
C ALA A 516 -12.62 53.25 13.75
N VAL A 517 -13.89 53.47 13.42
CA VAL A 517 -14.65 52.63 12.49
C VAL A 517 -14.13 52.86 11.07
N THR A 518 -14.04 54.12 10.65
CA THR A 518 -13.48 54.49 9.33
C THR A 518 -12.03 54.04 9.20
N ALA A 519 -11.23 54.17 10.26
CA ALA A 519 -9.85 53.67 10.25
C ALA A 519 -9.77 52.15 10.09
N LEU A 520 -10.68 51.40 10.71
CA LEU A 520 -10.76 49.94 10.60
C LEU A 520 -11.15 49.52 9.18
N GLU A 521 -12.21 50.10 8.62
CA GLU A 521 -12.68 49.82 7.25
C GLU A 521 -11.57 50.08 6.21
N GLU A 522 -10.79 51.15 6.38
CA GLU A 522 -9.66 51.44 5.52
C GLU A 522 -8.55 50.37 5.62
N ILE A 523 -8.24 49.93 6.85
CA ILE A 523 -7.23 48.89 7.07
C ILE A 523 -7.69 47.58 6.43
N GLU A 524 -8.92 47.15 6.66
CA GLU A 524 -9.49 45.93 6.07
C GLU A 524 -9.44 45.95 4.54
N ALA A 525 -9.72 47.10 3.93
CA ALA A 525 -9.69 47.25 2.46
C ALA A 525 -8.27 47.18 1.86
N LYS A 526 -7.24 47.59 2.62
CA LYS A 526 -5.85 47.70 2.12
C LYS A 526 -4.93 46.59 2.61
N LEU A 527 -5.33 45.84 3.62
CA LEU A 527 -4.58 44.71 4.18
C LEU A 527 -5.27 43.40 3.79
N SER A 528 -4.79 42.77 2.72
CA SER A 528 -5.37 41.52 2.24
C SER A 528 -4.83 40.35 3.06
N SER A 529 -5.71 39.68 3.81
CA SER A 529 -5.42 38.40 4.45
C SER A 529 -5.43 37.27 3.42
N ASN A 530 -4.44 36.38 3.46
CA ASN A 530 -4.40 35.20 2.58
C ASN A 530 -5.16 34.03 3.22
N ASP A 531 -4.51 32.87 3.40
CA ASP A 531 -5.08 31.63 3.97
C ASP A 531 -5.40 31.72 5.48
N PHE A 532 -5.45 32.92 6.04
CA PHE A 532 -5.64 33.16 7.47
C PHE A 532 -6.90 33.98 7.73
N THR A 533 -7.54 33.72 8.88
CA THR A 533 -8.63 34.55 9.37
C THR A 533 -8.08 35.66 10.26
N ALA A 534 -8.32 36.91 9.86
CA ALA A 534 -7.92 38.09 10.62
C ALA A 534 -9.12 38.67 11.38
N ALA A 535 -8.89 39.06 12.63
CA ALA A 535 -9.83 39.80 13.46
C ALA A 535 -9.32 41.23 13.67
N TYR A 536 -10.22 42.20 13.56
CA TYR A 536 -9.92 43.62 13.70
C TYR A 536 -10.65 44.15 14.93
N THR A 537 -9.91 44.72 15.89
CA THR A 537 -10.50 45.30 17.11
C THR A 537 -10.03 46.72 17.33
N ALA A 538 -10.95 47.59 17.73
CA ALA A 538 -10.64 48.91 18.22
C ALA A 538 -10.30 48.82 19.71
N GLU A 539 -9.11 49.28 20.09
CA GLU A 539 -8.56 49.19 21.44
C GLU A 539 -8.26 50.59 22.00
N ASN A 540 -8.16 50.67 23.33
CA ASN A 540 -7.78 51.88 24.06
C ASN A 540 -8.65 53.10 23.68
N ASP A 541 -9.96 52.94 23.84
CA ASP A 541 -11.00 53.90 23.46
C ASP A 541 -10.98 54.29 21.96
N GLY A 542 -10.58 53.36 21.09
CA GLY A 542 -10.52 53.56 19.64
C GLY A 542 -9.28 54.29 19.13
N ARG A 543 -8.25 54.46 19.97
CA ARG A 543 -6.97 55.07 19.55
C ARG A 543 -6.11 54.12 18.73
N TYR A 544 -6.34 52.82 18.84
CA TYR A 544 -5.60 51.80 18.10
C TYR A 544 -6.56 50.82 17.44
N ILE A 545 -6.21 50.38 16.24
CA ILE A 545 -6.79 49.22 15.60
C ILE A 545 -5.77 48.09 15.69
N MET A 546 -6.16 47.00 16.34
CA MET A 546 -5.37 45.78 16.46
C MET A 546 -5.89 44.77 15.45
N VAL A 547 -4.99 44.27 14.62
CA VAL A 547 -5.27 43.18 13.68
C VAL A 547 -4.63 41.92 14.24
N LYS A 548 -5.45 40.90 14.53
CA LYS A 548 -5.01 39.62 15.10
C LYS A 548 -5.21 38.51 14.08
N VAL A 549 -4.18 37.70 13.87
CA VAL A 549 -4.31 36.35 13.32
C VAL A 549 -3.97 35.39 14.43
N ALA A 550 -4.97 34.65 14.89
CA ALA A 550 -4.77 33.66 15.93
C ALA A 550 -4.07 32.42 15.37
N ASP A 551 -3.43 31.67 16.26
CA ASP A 551 -3.26 30.23 16.03
C ASP A 551 -2.43 29.86 14.78
N ILE A 552 -1.29 30.55 14.59
CA ILE A 552 -0.44 30.33 13.41
C ILE A 552 0.39 29.04 13.57
N PRO A 553 0.18 28.04 12.70
CA PRO A 553 0.94 26.80 12.73
C PRO A 553 2.44 27.05 12.65
N LEU A 554 3.25 26.28 13.41
CA LEU A 554 4.71 26.44 13.41
C LEU A 554 5.30 26.40 12.00
N LEU A 555 4.90 25.40 11.19
CA LEU A 555 5.41 25.24 9.83
C LEU A 555 4.95 26.35 8.87
N LYS A 556 3.92 27.12 9.24
CA LYS A 556 3.41 28.27 8.49
C LYS A 556 3.92 29.62 9.00
N LEU A 557 4.87 29.65 9.94
CA LEU A 557 5.44 30.92 10.43
C LEU A 557 6.09 31.77 9.33
N ASN A 558 6.56 31.13 8.25
CA ASN A 558 7.13 31.82 7.10
C ASN A 558 6.12 32.12 5.98
N ASP A 559 4.89 31.62 6.08
CA ASP A 559 3.86 31.87 5.08
C ASP A 559 3.41 33.32 5.13
N THR A 560 3.00 33.86 3.98
CA THR A 560 2.48 35.22 3.91
C THR A 560 1.11 35.28 4.59
N ILE A 561 1.06 35.94 5.75
CA ILE A 561 -0.18 36.20 6.50
C ILE A 561 -0.98 37.31 5.82
N PHE A 562 -0.31 38.43 5.54
CA PHE A 562 -0.92 39.59 4.90
C PHE A 562 -0.10 40.07 3.72
N THR A 563 -0.79 40.66 2.74
CA THR A 563 -0.17 41.42 1.65
C THR A 563 -0.64 42.88 1.72
N ALA A 564 0.31 43.80 1.70
CA ALA A 564 0.08 45.24 1.82
C ALA A 564 0.90 46.01 0.78
N GLY A 565 0.26 46.49 -0.29
CA GLY A 565 0.94 47.28 -1.33
C GLY A 565 2.18 46.60 -1.93
N GLY A 566 2.15 45.27 -2.09
CA GLY A 566 3.26 44.46 -2.59
C GLY A 566 4.27 43.99 -1.53
N ILE A 567 4.08 44.35 -0.26
CA ILE A 567 4.85 43.83 0.86
C ILE A 567 4.15 42.59 1.41
N ASN A 568 4.86 41.45 1.43
CA ASN A 568 4.41 40.23 2.09
C ASN A 568 4.81 40.27 3.57
N ILE A 569 3.84 40.00 4.44
CA ILE A 569 3.99 40.06 5.89
C ILE A 569 3.83 38.65 6.47
N SER A 570 4.80 38.20 7.28
CA SER A 570 4.78 36.89 7.95
C SER A 570 5.24 37.00 9.41
N ALA A 571 4.95 35.97 10.21
CA ALA A 571 5.41 35.90 11.60
C ALA A 571 6.95 35.83 11.68
N MET A 572 7.60 35.23 10.67
CA MET A 572 9.06 35.13 10.59
C MET A 572 9.77 36.49 10.62
N GLN A 573 9.13 37.54 10.08
CA GLN A 573 9.69 38.90 10.12
C GLN A 573 9.68 39.50 11.53
N TYR A 574 8.74 39.11 12.39
CA TYR A 574 8.79 39.49 13.80
C TYR A 574 9.95 38.78 14.51
N LEU A 575 10.14 37.48 14.24
CA LEU A 575 11.28 36.73 14.80
C LEU A 575 12.62 37.32 14.36
N ALA A 576 12.75 37.69 13.08
CA ALA A 576 13.93 38.38 12.53
C ALA A 576 14.21 39.72 13.23
N LYS A 577 13.16 40.53 13.48
CA LYS A 577 13.31 41.80 14.21
C LYS A 577 13.72 41.59 15.67
N ALA A 578 13.21 40.53 16.31
CA ALA A 578 13.51 40.22 17.69
C ALA A 578 15.00 39.87 17.91
N GLU A 579 15.73 39.42 16.88
CA GLU A 579 17.17 39.18 16.98
C GLU A 579 17.98 40.45 17.27
N GLY A 580 17.51 41.61 16.79
CA GLY A 580 18.14 42.90 17.01
C GLY A 580 17.89 43.50 18.39
N LEU A 581 17.15 42.82 19.27
CA LEU A 581 16.86 43.29 20.62
C LEU A 581 18.11 43.28 21.50
N GLY A 582 18.26 44.35 22.30
CA GLY A 582 19.35 44.50 23.26
C GLY A 582 19.23 43.58 24.48
N ASP A 583 20.19 43.66 25.39
CA ASP A 583 20.26 42.77 26.55
C ASP A 583 19.12 42.95 27.56
N SER A 584 18.48 44.12 27.59
CA SER A 584 17.26 44.38 28.36
C SER A 584 16.11 43.44 27.99
N ASP A 585 16.08 42.98 26.74
CA ASP A 585 15.02 42.15 26.15
C ASP A 585 15.55 40.76 25.79
N LYS A 586 16.66 40.34 26.42
CA LYS A 586 17.32 39.06 26.15
C LYS A 586 16.36 37.88 26.24
N ALA A 587 15.48 37.84 27.23
CA ALA A 587 14.55 36.72 27.40
C ALA A 587 13.57 36.59 26.23
N LEU A 588 13.08 37.72 25.67
CA LEU A 588 12.24 37.73 24.48
C LEU A 588 13.04 37.33 23.23
N ARG A 589 14.26 37.85 23.10
CA ARG A 589 15.18 37.47 22.01
C ARG A 589 15.45 35.97 22.00
N ASP A 590 15.77 35.40 23.16
CA ASP A 590 16.05 33.97 23.31
C ASP A 590 14.81 33.12 23.04
N LEU A 591 13.62 33.58 23.45
CA LEU A 591 12.34 32.94 23.15
C LEU A 591 12.09 32.89 21.64
N CYS A 592 12.21 34.02 20.95
CA CYS A 592 12.03 34.10 19.50
C CYS A 592 13.05 33.24 18.74
N LYS A 593 14.32 33.27 19.15
CA LYS A 593 15.38 32.41 18.57
C LYS A 593 15.10 30.93 18.80
N SER A 594 14.63 30.56 19.99
CA SER A 594 14.32 29.16 20.29
C SER A 594 13.12 28.66 19.51
N LEU A 595 12.08 29.49 19.31
CA LEU A 595 10.96 29.18 18.42
C LEU A 595 11.43 28.98 16.97
N TYR A 596 12.33 29.84 16.50
CA TYR A 596 12.92 29.70 15.16
C TYR A 596 13.77 28.43 15.02
N GLY A 597 14.59 28.09 16.03
CA GLY A 597 15.33 26.83 16.07
C GLY A 597 14.41 25.61 16.03
N PHE A 598 13.28 25.67 16.74
CA PHE A 598 12.26 24.63 16.65
C PHE A 598 11.62 24.57 15.26
N TYR A 599 11.29 25.70 14.64
CA TYR A 599 10.83 25.76 13.26
C TYR A 599 11.82 25.11 12.29
N ILE A 600 13.13 25.39 12.40
CA ILE A 600 14.15 24.81 11.52
C ILE A 600 14.16 23.28 11.64
N GLU A 601 14.21 22.74 12.86
CA GLU A 601 14.26 21.29 13.06
C GLU A 601 12.96 20.61 12.63
N ALA A 602 11.81 21.22 12.95
CA ALA A 602 10.50 20.73 12.49
C ALA A 602 10.36 20.77 10.97
N LYS A 603 10.88 21.82 10.32
CA LYS A 603 10.88 21.96 8.86
C LYS A 603 11.81 20.95 8.21
N LYS A 604 13.03 20.75 8.72
CA LYS A 604 13.93 19.68 8.24
C LYS A 604 13.23 18.33 8.29
N PHE A 605 12.56 18.04 9.40
CA PHE A 605 11.79 16.81 9.55
C PHE A 605 10.67 16.73 8.49
N HIS A 606 9.85 17.78 8.36
CA HIS A 606 8.76 17.85 7.38
C HIS A 606 9.22 17.80 5.90
N GLU A 607 10.36 18.40 5.57
CA GLU A 607 10.94 18.41 4.22
C GLU A 607 11.67 17.12 3.89
N THR A 608 12.31 16.48 4.89
CA THR A 608 12.78 15.11 4.71
C THR A 608 11.62 14.20 4.44
N GLY A 609 10.47 14.50 5.04
CA GLY A 609 9.15 13.95 4.84
C GLY A 609 8.75 12.88 5.86
N LYS A 610 9.67 12.46 6.74
CA LYS A 610 9.48 11.45 7.79
C LYS A 610 8.33 11.74 8.75
#